data_AF-A0A4S0JZT7-F1
#
_entry.id   AF-A0A4S0JZT7-F1
#
_cell.length_a   1.000
_cell.length_b   1.000
_cell.length_c   1.000
_cell.angle_alpha   90.00
_cell.angle_beta   90.00
_cell.angle_gamma   90.00
#
_symmetry.space_group_name_H-M   'P 1'
#
loop_
_entity.id
_entity.type
_entity.pdbx_description
1 polymer ?
#
loop_
_entity_poly.entity_id
_entity_poly.type
_entity_poly.pdbx_seq_one_letter_code
_entity_poly.pdbx_strand_id
1 'polypeptide(L)' 'MRSLLIPILSAALACGICFGGARADDEKVVNVYNWSDYIAPDTAEKFEKETGIKVRYDVYDGNEVLETKLLTGGSGY' A
#
# COMPACT_ATOMS: atom_id res chain seq x y z
N MET A 1 4.19 42.87 -47.73
CA MET A 1 3.69 41.55 -48.19
C MET A 1 4.65 40.49 -47.68
N ARG A 2 4.11 39.46 -46.99
CA ARG A 2 4.59 38.06 -46.82
C ARG A 2 6.11 37.84 -46.98
N SER A 3 6.88 37.32 -46.03
CA SER A 3 6.55 36.28 -45.05
C SER A 3 7.68 36.20 -44.00
N LEU A 4 7.38 36.56 -42.76
CA LEU A 4 8.05 36.01 -41.58
C LEU A 4 7.37 34.68 -41.28
N LEU A 5 7.97 33.55 -41.60
CA LEU A 5 7.53 32.26 -41.08
C LEU A 5 8.73 31.32 -40.94
N ILE A 6 9.01 30.99 -39.67
CA ILE A 6 9.63 29.76 -39.18
C ILE A 6 11.18 29.78 -39.22
N PRO A 7 11.78 30.04 -38.05
CA PRO A 7 12.44 28.94 -37.35
C PRO A 7 11.89 28.82 -35.92
N ILE A 8 10.65 28.35 -35.79
CA ILE A 8 10.05 27.95 -34.50
C ILE A 8 10.12 26.42 -34.36
N LEU A 9 11.20 25.79 -34.82
CA LEU A 9 11.34 24.32 -34.76
C LEU A 9 12.52 23.81 -33.91
N SER A 10 13.19 24.69 -33.15
CA SER A 10 14.30 24.26 -32.28
C SER A 10 14.11 24.56 -30.78
N ALA A 11 12.93 25.05 -30.36
CA ALA A 11 12.70 25.41 -28.95
C ALA A 11 11.75 24.48 -28.18
N ALA A 12 11.36 23.33 -28.76
CA ALA A 12 10.35 22.44 -28.18
C ALA A 12 10.90 21.15 -27.54
N LEU A 13 12.20 21.06 -27.23
CA LEU A 13 12.81 19.83 -26.67
C LEU A 13 13.21 19.92 -25.19
N ALA A 14 12.96 21.02 -24.48
CA ALA A 14 13.53 21.23 -23.14
C ALA A 14 12.55 21.21 -21.96
N CYS A 15 11.30 20.75 -22.12
CA CYS A 15 10.32 20.78 -21.02
C CYS A 15 9.49 19.49 -20.92
N GLY A 16 10.14 18.35 -20.70
CA GLY A 16 9.46 17.06 -20.63
C GLY A 16 9.97 16.06 -19.60
N ILE A 17 10.89 16.41 -18.71
CA ILE A 17 11.43 15.46 -17.72
C ILE A 17 11.36 16.07 -16.31
N CYS A 18 10.14 16.38 -15.87
CA CYS A 18 9.82 16.57 -14.47
C CYS A 18 8.51 15.84 -14.10
N PHE A 19 8.25 14.67 -14.71
CA PHE A 19 7.36 13.71 -14.07
C PHE A 19 8.17 13.07 -12.93
N GLY A 20 8.30 13.81 -11.84
CA GLY A 20 8.56 13.19 -10.55
C GLY A 20 7.42 12.21 -10.35
N GLY A 21 7.70 10.92 -10.55
CA GLY A 21 6.71 9.88 -10.33
C GLY A 21 6.14 10.09 -8.94
N ALA A 22 4.84 10.38 -8.87
CA ALA A 22 4.12 10.27 -7.62
C ALA A 22 4.36 8.84 -7.14
N ARG A 23 5.22 8.69 -6.14
CA ARG A 23 5.29 7.44 -5.39
C ARG A 23 3.94 7.36 -4.71
N ALA A 24 3.04 6.55 -5.25
CA ALA A 24 1.97 6.00 -4.45
C ALA A 24 2.69 5.27 -3.32
N ASP A 25 2.73 5.89 -2.15
CA ASP A 25 3.19 5.22 -0.94
C ASP A 25 2.05 4.28 -0.60
N ASP A 26 2.11 3.06 -1.16
CA ASP A 26 1.14 2.02 -0.85
C ASP A 26 1.13 1.87 0.67
N GLU A 27 -0.04 2.10 1.27
CA GLU A 27 -0.21 2.00 2.72
C GLU A 27 0.29 0.64 3.17
N LYS A 28 1.31 0.62 4.03
CA LYS A 28 1.90 -0.64 4.51
C LYS A 28 0.93 -1.26 5.49
N VAL A 29 0.33 -2.39 5.12
CA VAL A 29 -0.59 -3.15 5.97
C VAL A 29 -0.02 -4.55 6.21
N VAL A 30 -0.05 -4.99 7.47
CA VAL A 30 0.13 -6.40 7.84
C VAL A 30 -1.21 -6.97 8.27
N ASN A 31 -1.57 -8.13 7.72
CA ASN A 31 -2.77 -8.86 8.09
C ASN A 31 -2.38 -9.94 9.11
N VAL A 32 -2.98 -9.92 10.30
CA VAL A 32 -2.74 -10.87 11.38
C VAL A 32 -4.03 -11.61 11.71
N TYR A 33 -3.96 -12.94 11.72
CA TYR A 33 -5.05 -13.80 12.17
C TYR A 33 -4.56 -14.64 13.35
N ASN A 34 -5.10 -14.42 14.54
CA ASN A 34 -4.61 -15.02 15.78
C ASN A 34 -5.75 -15.56 16.64
N TRP A 35 -5.41 -16.31 17.69
CA TRP A 35 -6.37 -16.69 18.71
C TRP A 35 -6.97 -15.47 19.44
N SER A 36 -8.25 -15.56 19.79
CA SER A 36 -8.91 -14.58 20.66
C SER A 36 -8.20 -14.46 22.02
N ASP A 37 -8.16 -13.24 22.57
CA ASP A 37 -7.57 -12.92 23.89
C ASP A 37 -6.11 -13.36 24.10
N TYR A 38 -5.33 -13.47 23.01
CA TYR A 38 -3.98 -14.04 23.04
C TYR A 38 -2.83 -13.00 22.98
N ILE A 39 -3.16 -11.72 22.88
CA ILE A 39 -2.20 -10.59 22.95
C ILE A 39 -2.70 -9.51 23.89
N ALA A 40 -1.79 -8.68 24.41
CA ALA A 40 -2.19 -7.50 25.17
C ALA A 40 -2.93 -6.50 24.27
N PRO A 41 -3.97 -5.82 24.78
CA PRO A 41 -4.88 -4.99 23.97
C PRO A 41 -4.20 -3.81 23.27
N ASP A 42 -3.02 -3.38 23.75
CA ASP A 42 -2.26 -2.25 23.21
C ASP A 42 -1.10 -2.66 22.28
N THR A 43 -0.92 -3.97 22.03
CA THR A 43 0.23 -4.47 21.25
C THR A 43 0.19 -4.01 19.80
N ALA A 44 -0.98 -4.13 19.14
CA ALA A 44 -1.15 -3.72 17.75
C ALA A 44 -0.98 -2.20 17.60
N GLU A 45 -1.57 -1.41 18.49
CA GLU A 45 -1.45 0.06 18.48
C GLU A 45 0.02 0.52 18.63
N LYS A 46 0.76 -0.07 19.57
CA LYS A 46 2.19 0.22 19.76
C LYS A 46 3.01 -0.15 18.52
N PHE A 47 2.75 -1.30 17.92
CA PHE A 47 3.39 -1.72 16.69
C PHE A 47 3.13 -0.73 15.54
N GLU A 48 1.88 -0.29 15.35
CA GLU A 48 1.54 0.72 14.33
C GLU A 48 2.31 2.02 14.57
N LYS A 49 2.38 2.46 15.83
CA LYS A 49 3.06 3.71 16.21
C LYS A 49 4.57 3.65 15.99
N GLU A 50 5.19 2.52 16.26
CA GLU A 50 6.65 2.35 16.13
C GLU A 50 7.09 2.15 14.68
N THR A 51 6.29 1.47 13.87
CA THR A 51 6.69 1.04 12.52
C THR A 51 6.05 1.85 11.40
N GLY A 52 4.92 2.52 11.68
CA GLY A 52 4.06 3.12 10.65
C GLY A 52 3.30 2.11 9.79
N ILE A 53 3.35 0.82 10.13
CA ILE A 53 2.63 -0.25 9.41
C ILE A 53 1.27 -0.46 10.08
N LYS A 54 0.20 -0.41 9.31
CA LYS A 54 -1.17 -0.71 9.77
C LYS A 54 -1.35 -2.19 10.04
N VAL A 55 -2.10 -2.51 11.09
CA VAL A 55 -2.42 -3.88 11.46
C VAL A 55 -3.91 -4.14 11.21
N ARG A 56 -4.20 -5.03 10.27
CA ARG A 56 -5.53 -5.65 10.18
C ARG A 56 -5.51 -6.88 11.07
N TYR A 57 -6.22 -6.82 12.19
CA TYR A 57 -6.23 -7.88 13.20
C TYR A 57 -7.59 -8.58 13.24
N ASP A 58 -7.62 -9.85 12.83
CA ASP A 58 -8.77 -10.74 12.98
C ASP A 58 -8.46 -11.81 14.03
N VAL A 59 -9.51 -12.35 14.66
CA VAL A 59 -9.38 -13.42 15.66
C VAL A 59 -10.15 -14.70 15.30
N TYR A 60 -9.70 -15.83 15.84
CA TYR A 60 -10.39 -17.12 15.78
C TYR A 60 -10.36 -17.87 17.12
N ASP A 61 -11.31 -18.79 17.29
CA ASP A 61 -11.51 -19.54 18.54
C ASP A 61 -11.20 -21.05 18.40
N GLY A 62 -10.71 -21.50 17.25
CA GLY A 62 -10.41 -22.91 16.98
C GLY A 62 -9.59 -23.14 15.70
N ASN A 63 -8.87 -24.26 15.66
CA ASN A 63 -8.04 -24.63 14.51
C ASN A 63 -8.86 -24.90 13.25
N GLU A 64 -10.06 -25.45 13.40
CA GLU A 64 -10.96 -25.77 12.29
C GLU A 64 -11.39 -24.49 11.55
N VAL A 65 -11.58 -23.38 12.29
CA VAL A 65 -11.91 -22.06 11.73
C VAL A 65 -10.71 -21.48 10.98
N LEU A 66 -9.52 -21.57 11.58
CA LEU A 66 -8.27 -21.18 10.93
C LEU A 66 -8.05 -21.95 9.63
N GLU A 67 -8.11 -23.28 9.70
CA GLU A 67 -7.90 -24.17 8.57
C GLU A 67 -8.88 -23.89 7.45
N THR A 68 -10.16 -23.72 7.78
CA THR A 68 -11.20 -23.37 6.78
C THR A 68 -10.85 -22.06 6.06
N LYS A 69 -10.42 -21.02 6.78
CA LYS A 69 -10.05 -19.72 6.16
C LYS A 69 -8.84 -19.86 5.23
N LEU A 70 -7.85 -20.68 5.59
CA LEU A 70 -6.64 -20.89 4.77
C LEU A 70 -6.94 -21.74 3.53
N LEU A 71 -7.72 -22.80 3.68
CA LEU A 71 -8.00 -23.76 2.60
C LEU A 71 -9.02 -23.25 1.56
N THR A 72 -9.88 -22.29 1.92
CA THR A 72 -10.87 -21.71 0.98
C THR A 72 -10.19 -20.86 -0.11
N GLY A 73 -8.91 -20.52 0.04
CA GLY A 73 -8.14 -19.71 -0.90
C GLY A 73 -8.48 -18.21 -0.82
N GLY A 74 -7.53 -17.36 -1.23
CA GLY A 74 -7.74 -15.91 -1.18
C GLY A 74 -7.96 -15.35 0.23
N SER A 75 -7.44 -16.03 1.26
CA SER A 75 -7.58 -15.66 2.68
C SER A 75 -7.26 -14.18 2.94
N GLY A 76 -6.27 -13.64 2.23
CA GLY A 76 -5.67 -12.35 2.54
C GLY A 76 -4.81 -12.39 3.81
N TYR A 77 -4.58 -13.59 4.35
CA TYR A 77 -3.74 -13.92 5.51
C TYR A 77 -2.77 -15.04 5.14
#